data_AF-A0A2V9DPY8-F1
#
_entry.id   AF-A0A2V9DPY8-F1
#
_cell.length_a   1.000
_cell.length_b   1.000
_cell.length_c   1.000
_cell.angle_alpha   90.00
_cell.angle_beta   90.00
_cell.angle_gamma   90.00
#
_symmetry.space_group_name_H-M   'P 1'
#
loop_
_entity.id
_entity.type
_entity.pdbx_description
1 polymer ?
#
loop_
_entity_poly.entity_id
_entity_poly.type
_entity_poly.pdbx_seq_one_letter_code
_entity_poly.pdbx_strand_id
1 'polypeptide(L)'
;MGAALNPGGVDLLAGKGPIQIEVKRLEVETGFLGTTNVAPGTYSSLNLMFTNPQLTFKNDSTARIANCDPGLVCKITPTAATLTATINFTPGLVISNNSPIGLQVDVKLNNLLSNSLGVDFSLNGAVTVAQSQAKPEGELEDIEDIFGTVQNKGSNTFDLKTSRGNTLTGIQVDSNTKFEGFDAATTPCTANPQNFTCVANGQMVEVDLKMQPSGALLARKVEQENEDPNEEEVEGIVFSVNASTSSFQMVALENLSTLPSSVLGNPMNVTVLPGARFEVEGSGRSSNSQFSGIGSMTVGQNVQVRRTSGDGSTIPVATDRVRLRLSRFTGKVNSKVDANTFVVDNLPSIFGSGAQITVSTTSQTRFEGVANVSALTGPPNADTVSLRGLLFNGTPITLAAKKVRKR
;
A
#
# COMPACT_ATOMS: atom_id res chain seq x y z
N MET A 1 -24.28 -3.30 6.06
CA MET A 1 -23.78 -2.73 4.78
C MET A 1 -22.68 -1.74 5.12
N GLY A 2 -21.55 -1.79 4.39
CA GLY A 2 -20.39 -0.92 4.61
C GLY A 2 -20.41 0.38 3.79
N ALA A 3 -21.11 0.38 2.63
CA ALA A 3 -21.28 1.56 1.78
C ALA A 3 -22.64 1.48 1.07
N ALA A 4 -23.50 2.50 1.20
CA ALA A 4 -24.85 2.48 0.64
C ALA A 4 -25.26 3.82 0.02
N LEU A 5 -25.73 3.80 -1.24
CA LEU A 5 -26.32 4.97 -1.90
C LEU A 5 -27.80 5.14 -1.51
N ASN A 6 -28.22 6.40 -1.36
CA ASN A 6 -29.61 6.77 -1.09
C ASN A 6 -30.18 7.68 -2.19
N PRO A 7 -31.49 7.59 -2.51
CA PRO A 7 -32.48 6.69 -1.89
C PRO A 7 -32.31 5.23 -2.32
N GLY A 8 -32.95 4.31 -1.59
CA GLY A 8 -32.99 2.87 -1.92
C GLY A 8 -31.99 1.98 -1.19
N GLY A 9 -30.99 2.56 -0.50
CA GLY A 9 -30.04 1.79 0.30
C GLY A 9 -29.23 0.80 -0.55
N VAL A 10 -28.79 1.22 -1.74
CA VAL A 10 -28.08 0.36 -2.69
C VAL A 10 -26.69 0.01 -2.14
N ASP A 11 -26.46 -1.28 -1.84
CA ASP A 11 -25.18 -1.77 -1.32
C ASP A 11 -24.09 -1.73 -2.40
N LEU A 12 -23.09 -0.87 -2.20
CA LEU A 12 -21.96 -0.73 -3.12
C LEU A 12 -20.90 -1.83 -2.96
N LEU A 13 -20.95 -2.59 -1.87
CA LEU A 13 -20.01 -3.69 -1.64
C LEU A 13 -20.53 -5.03 -2.14
N ALA A 14 -21.73 -5.05 -2.75
CA ALA A 14 -22.34 -6.25 -3.34
C ALA A 14 -22.36 -7.46 -2.38
N GLY A 15 -22.62 -7.23 -1.09
CA GLY A 15 -22.65 -8.29 -0.08
C GLY A 15 -21.31 -8.92 0.29
N LYS A 16 -20.16 -8.39 -0.18
CA LYS A 16 -18.82 -8.92 0.11
C LYS A 16 -18.41 -8.84 1.59
N GLY A 17 -19.20 -8.13 2.42
CA GLY A 17 -18.91 -7.96 3.84
C GLY A 17 -17.89 -6.85 4.12
N PRO A 18 -17.32 -6.79 5.34
CA PRO A 18 -16.32 -5.81 5.72
C PRO A 18 -15.03 -5.95 4.90
N ILE A 19 -14.47 -4.83 4.49
CA ILE A 19 -13.20 -4.76 3.74
C ILE A 19 -12.16 -4.11 4.63
N GLN A 20 -11.05 -4.80 4.86
CA GLN A 20 -9.95 -4.23 5.63
C GLN A 20 -9.12 -3.27 4.76
N ILE A 21 -8.97 -2.04 5.25
CA ILE A 21 -8.19 -0.98 4.61
C ILE A 21 -7.03 -0.61 5.52
N GLU A 22 -5.82 -0.69 4.96
CA GLU A 22 -4.59 -0.20 5.59
C GLU A 22 -4.37 1.21 5.05
N VAL A 23 -4.47 2.22 5.93
CA VAL A 23 -4.53 3.63 5.54
C VAL A 23 -3.16 4.19 5.15
N LYS A 24 -2.06 3.66 5.68
CA LYS A 24 -0.70 4.12 5.34
C LYS A 24 -0.41 3.92 3.85
N ARG A 25 -0.87 2.82 3.27
CA ARG A 25 -0.73 2.50 1.86
C ARG A 25 -1.49 3.48 0.95
N LEU A 26 -2.61 4.04 1.45
CA LEU A 26 -3.36 5.09 0.75
C LEU A 26 -2.62 6.43 0.64
N GLU A 27 -1.42 6.55 1.24
CA GLU A 27 -0.57 7.72 1.01
C GLU A 27 -0.15 7.88 -0.47
N VAL A 28 -0.12 6.79 -1.24
CA VAL A 28 0.29 6.84 -2.65
C VAL A 28 -0.57 5.94 -3.54
N GLU A 29 -1.42 5.10 -2.97
CA GLU A 29 -2.26 4.14 -3.70
C GLU A 29 -3.76 4.34 -3.43
N THR A 30 -4.55 3.62 -4.21
CA THR A 30 -5.99 3.51 -4.04
C THR A 30 -6.33 2.09 -3.57
N GLY A 31 -7.15 1.98 -2.53
CA GLY A 31 -7.69 0.70 -2.08
C GLY A 31 -8.99 0.38 -2.83
N PHE A 32 -9.06 -0.80 -3.46
CA PHE A 32 -10.28 -1.23 -4.14
C PHE A 32 -11.31 -1.76 -3.14
N LEU A 33 -12.52 -1.18 -3.16
CA LEU A 33 -13.64 -1.62 -2.34
C LEU A 33 -14.57 -2.57 -3.09
N GLY A 34 -14.90 -2.26 -4.34
CA GLY A 34 -15.81 -3.11 -5.10
C GLY A 34 -16.39 -2.43 -6.31
N THR A 35 -17.17 -3.22 -7.04
CA THR A 35 -18.01 -2.80 -8.15
C THR A 35 -19.37 -3.45 -7.94
N THR A 36 -20.42 -2.76 -8.34
CA THR A 36 -21.78 -3.29 -8.31
C THR A 36 -22.59 -2.65 -9.44
N ASN A 37 -23.62 -3.36 -9.91
CA ASN A 37 -24.59 -2.79 -10.84
C ASN A 37 -25.59 -1.95 -10.05
N VAL A 38 -25.69 -0.68 -10.40
CA VAL A 38 -26.63 0.26 -9.78
C VAL A 38 -27.70 0.64 -10.80
N ALA A 39 -28.96 0.60 -10.39
CA ALA A 39 -30.06 1.01 -11.25
C ALA A 39 -29.94 2.50 -11.62
N PRO A 40 -30.29 2.89 -12.86
CA PRO A 40 -30.32 4.30 -13.25
C PRO A 40 -31.21 5.12 -12.33
N GLY A 41 -30.76 6.31 -11.96
CA GLY A 41 -31.47 7.19 -11.04
C GLY A 41 -30.59 8.30 -10.49
N THR A 42 -31.20 9.15 -9.67
CA THR A 42 -30.50 10.23 -8.97
C THR A 42 -30.40 9.89 -7.49
N TYR A 43 -29.18 9.86 -6.98
CA TYR A 43 -28.83 9.54 -5.60
C TYR A 43 -28.39 10.81 -4.86
N SER A 44 -28.93 11.03 -3.67
CA SER A 44 -28.69 12.24 -2.87
C SER A 44 -27.57 12.08 -1.86
N SER A 45 -27.24 10.85 -1.43
CA SER A 45 -26.16 10.63 -0.48
C SER A 45 -25.51 9.26 -0.58
N LEU A 46 -24.31 9.16 -0.01
CA LEU A 46 -23.58 7.93 0.27
C LEU A 46 -23.38 7.81 1.79
N ASN A 47 -23.85 6.71 2.37
CA ASN A 47 -23.56 6.35 3.76
C ASN A 47 -22.42 5.34 3.79
N LEU A 48 -21.41 5.59 4.61
CA LEU A 48 -20.27 4.71 4.85
C LEU A 48 -20.27 4.28 6.31
N MET A 49 -19.98 3.00 6.54
CA MET A 49 -19.86 2.41 7.88
C MET A 49 -18.47 1.80 8.03
N PHE A 50 -17.78 2.23 9.08
CA PHE A 50 -16.47 1.77 9.48
C PHE A 50 -16.62 0.89 10.72
N THR A 51 -15.72 -0.06 10.92
CA THR A 51 -15.73 -0.91 12.11
C THR A 51 -14.31 -1.25 12.52
N ASN A 52 -14.13 -1.54 13.81
CA ASN A 52 -12.87 -2.03 14.39
C ASN A 52 -11.62 -1.25 13.94
N PRO A 53 -11.59 0.10 14.08
CA PRO A 53 -10.40 0.87 13.77
C PRO A 53 -9.23 0.37 14.62
N GLN A 54 -8.05 0.31 14.02
CA GLN A 54 -6.79 0.00 14.70
C GLN A 54 -5.79 1.06 14.30
N LEU A 55 -4.99 1.53 15.26
CA LEU A 55 -3.98 2.54 15.03
C LEU A 55 -2.64 2.05 15.55
N THR A 56 -1.61 2.14 14.71
CA THR A 56 -0.23 1.98 15.14
C THR A 56 0.48 3.30 14.93
N PHE A 57 1.16 3.79 15.96
CA PHE A 57 1.84 5.08 15.91
C PHE A 57 3.13 5.04 16.71
N LYS A 58 4.05 5.95 16.38
CA LYS A 58 5.24 6.25 17.18
C LYS A 58 4.95 7.47 18.04
N ASN A 59 5.10 7.36 19.35
CA ASN A 59 4.92 8.49 20.24
C ASN A 59 6.21 9.32 20.30
N ASP A 60 6.31 10.35 19.48
CA ASP A 60 7.44 11.29 19.49
C ASP A 60 7.19 12.55 20.32
N SER A 61 6.15 12.54 21.15
CA SER A 61 5.93 13.59 22.13
C SER A 61 6.76 13.35 23.40
N THR A 62 6.79 14.35 24.28
CA THR A 62 7.44 14.25 25.59
C THR A 62 6.58 13.58 26.66
N ALA A 63 5.29 13.31 26.36
CA ALA A 63 4.33 12.75 27.30
C ALA A 63 3.81 11.39 26.82
N ARG A 64 3.33 10.56 27.75
CA ARG A 64 2.63 9.31 27.39
C ARG A 64 1.30 9.64 26.70
N ILE A 65 1.05 9.05 25.53
CA ILE A 65 -0.20 9.18 24.77
C ILE A 65 -0.84 7.80 24.63
N ALA A 66 -2.11 7.64 25.02
CA ALA A 66 -2.85 6.38 24.89
C ALA A 66 -2.07 5.14 25.40
N ASN A 67 -1.42 5.28 26.56
CA ASN A 67 -0.53 4.27 27.17
C ASN A 67 0.75 3.93 26.40
N CYS A 68 1.11 4.71 25.39
CA CYS A 68 2.37 4.61 24.68
C CYS A 68 3.39 5.59 25.27
N ASP A 69 4.53 5.09 25.75
CA ASP A 69 5.60 5.95 26.26
C ASP A 69 6.34 6.71 25.14
N PRO A 70 6.93 7.88 25.45
CA PRO A 70 7.79 8.60 24.52
C PRO A 70 8.87 7.71 23.89
N GLY A 71 9.05 7.86 22.57
CA GLY A 71 10.00 7.11 21.75
C GLY A 71 9.53 5.71 21.33
N LEU A 72 8.43 5.19 21.87
CA LEU A 72 7.94 3.85 21.55
C LEU A 72 6.96 3.85 20.37
N VAL A 73 6.87 2.69 19.72
CA VAL A 73 5.81 2.38 18.75
C VAL A 73 4.77 1.52 19.44
N CYS A 74 3.51 1.90 19.36
CA CYS A 74 2.42 1.19 20.02
C CYS A 74 1.23 1.00 19.09
N LYS A 75 0.57 -0.14 19.24
CA LYS A 75 -0.73 -0.42 18.64
C LYS A 75 -1.82 -0.20 19.67
N ILE A 76 -2.86 0.52 19.28
CA ILE A 76 -4.05 0.76 20.09
C ILE A 76 -5.31 0.43 19.30
N THR A 77 -6.39 0.15 20.04
CA THR A 77 -7.74 0.29 19.52
C THR A 77 -8.22 1.70 19.88
N PRO A 78 -8.34 2.63 18.91
CA PRO A 78 -8.84 3.97 19.16
C PRO A 78 -10.20 3.94 19.83
N THR A 79 -10.44 4.88 20.75
CA THR A 79 -11.81 5.14 21.19
C THR A 79 -12.59 5.71 20.01
N ALA A 80 -13.69 5.07 19.64
CA ALA A 80 -14.54 5.50 18.53
C ALA A 80 -15.74 6.28 19.05
N ALA A 81 -15.92 7.51 18.57
CA ALA A 81 -17.12 8.30 18.84
C ALA A 81 -18.24 7.95 17.85
N THR A 82 -18.00 8.23 16.56
CA THR A 82 -18.93 7.87 15.47
C THR A 82 -18.17 7.13 14.37
N LEU A 83 -18.70 5.97 13.98
CA LEU A 83 -18.11 5.10 12.94
C LEU A 83 -18.89 5.13 11.62
N THR A 84 -19.68 6.17 11.41
CA THR A 84 -20.46 6.37 10.19
C THR A 84 -20.14 7.73 9.59
N ALA A 85 -20.06 7.80 8.27
CA ALA A 85 -19.98 9.04 7.51
C ALA A 85 -21.16 9.10 6.52
N THR A 86 -21.82 10.25 6.43
CA THR A 86 -22.83 10.52 5.41
C THR A 86 -22.34 11.63 4.52
N ILE A 87 -22.19 11.33 3.23
CA ILE A 87 -21.75 12.29 2.21
C ILE A 87 -22.96 12.66 1.38
N ASN A 88 -23.33 13.94 1.38
CA ASN A 88 -24.43 14.45 0.59
C ASN A 88 -23.93 14.95 -0.77
N PHE A 89 -24.62 14.57 -1.83
CA PHE A 89 -24.32 15.02 -3.20
C PHE A 89 -25.14 16.26 -3.54
N THR A 90 -24.46 17.31 -3.99
CA THR A 90 -25.09 18.58 -4.41
C THR A 90 -24.40 19.10 -5.68
N PRO A 91 -25.04 19.01 -6.87
CA PRO A 91 -26.32 18.33 -7.15
C PRO A 91 -26.23 16.81 -6.94
N GLY A 92 -27.38 16.12 -6.92
CA GLY A 92 -27.43 14.67 -6.74
C GLY A 92 -26.60 13.90 -7.78
N LEU A 93 -26.04 12.75 -7.38
CA LEU A 93 -25.30 11.84 -8.25
C LEU A 93 -26.26 11.16 -9.23
N VAL A 94 -26.13 11.45 -10.52
CA VAL A 94 -26.95 10.85 -11.57
C VAL A 94 -26.24 9.64 -12.18
N ILE A 95 -26.85 8.46 -12.09
CA ILE A 95 -26.39 7.24 -12.73
C ILE A 95 -27.30 6.97 -13.94
N SER A 96 -26.71 6.80 -15.12
CA SER A 96 -27.43 6.50 -16.36
C SER A 96 -27.08 5.11 -16.89
N ASN A 97 -27.93 4.58 -17.77
CA ASN A 97 -27.70 3.26 -18.38
C ASN A 97 -26.36 3.23 -19.13
N ASN A 98 -25.58 2.17 -18.91
CA ASN A 98 -24.29 1.92 -19.55
C ASN A 98 -23.25 3.02 -19.35
N SER A 99 -23.41 3.86 -18.31
CA SER A 99 -22.45 4.90 -17.94
C SER A 99 -21.85 4.56 -16.58
N PRO A 100 -20.69 3.89 -16.54
CA PRO A 100 -20.05 3.56 -15.28
C PRO A 100 -19.49 4.82 -14.62
N ILE A 101 -19.61 4.88 -13.30
CA ILE A 101 -19.10 5.97 -12.47
C ILE A 101 -18.19 5.38 -11.40
N GLY A 102 -16.97 5.91 -11.28
CA GLY A 102 -16.11 5.63 -10.14
C GLY A 102 -16.41 6.58 -8.99
N LEU A 103 -16.38 6.08 -7.75
CA LEU A 103 -16.41 6.92 -6.55
C LEU A 103 -15.10 6.70 -5.80
N GLN A 104 -14.31 7.76 -5.65
CA GLN A 104 -13.11 7.77 -4.83
C GLN A 104 -13.46 8.30 -3.44
N VAL A 105 -13.21 7.48 -2.43
CA VAL A 105 -13.40 7.84 -1.03
C VAL A 105 -12.04 8.19 -0.43
N ASP A 106 -11.91 9.41 0.06
CA ASP A 106 -10.72 9.87 0.77
C ASP A 106 -11.01 9.97 2.28
N VAL A 107 -10.05 9.51 3.08
CA VAL A 107 -10.08 9.63 4.54
C VAL A 107 -8.96 10.59 4.96
N LYS A 108 -9.31 11.65 5.70
CA LYS A 108 -8.35 12.67 6.14
C LYS A 108 -8.04 12.48 7.62
N LEU A 109 -6.89 11.85 7.91
CA LEU A 109 -6.46 11.54 9.28
C LEU A 109 -6.43 12.77 10.20
N ASN A 110 -6.02 13.94 9.69
CA ASN A 110 -5.98 15.19 10.46
C ASN A 110 -7.35 15.69 10.93
N ASN A 111 -8.42 15.32 10.22
CA ASN A 111 -9.79 15.68 10.60
C ASN A 111 -10.48 14.54 11.36
N LEU A 112 -9.99 13.32 11.21
CA LEU A 112 -10.55 12.11 11.82
C LEU A 112 -10.04 11.87 13.25
N LEU A 113 -8.76 12.15 13.51
CA LEU A 113 -8.09 11.83 14.76
C LEU A 113 -8.18 12.98 15.76
N SER A 114 -8.51 12.66 17.01
CA SER A 114 -8.39 13.61 18.13
C SER A 114 -6.95 13.66 18.66
N ASN A 115 -6.65 14.65 19.51
CA ASN A 115 -5.35 14.75 20.20
C ASN A 115 -5.05 13.55 21.12
N SER A 116 -6.08 12.82 21.54
CA SER A 116 -5.95 11.59 22.33
C SER A 116 -6.02 10.32 21.47
N LEU A 117 -5.91 10.47 20.14
CA LEU A 117 -5.98 9.40 19.16
C LEU A 117 -7.31 8.64 19.14
N GLY A 118 -8.40 9.30 19.51
CA GLY A 118 -9.76 8.83 19.23
C GLY A 118 -10.12 9.05 17.76
N VAL A 119 -11.10 8.31 17.25
CA VAL A 119 -11.58 8.43 15.86
C VAL A 119 -13.05 8.84 15.79
N ASP A 120 -13.36 9.77 14.88
CA ASP A 120 -14.73 10.18 14.57
C ASP A 120 -14.92 10.46 13.08
N PHE A 121 -15.58 9.54 12.37
CA PHE A 121 -15.82 9.62 10.93
C PHE A 121 -16.93 10.60 10.54
N SER A 122 -17.67 11.16 11.51
CA SER A 122 -18.72 12.14 11.26
C SER A 122 -18.20 13.58 11.17
N LEU A 123 -16.94 13.81 11.57
CA LEU A 123 -16.34 15.14 11.56
C LEU A 123 -16.23 15.70 10.14
N ASN A 124 -16.42 17.02 10.01
CA ASN A 124 -16.42 17.68 8.72
C ASN A 124 -15.09 17.49 7.98
N GLY A 125 -15.16 16.94 6.77
CA GLY A 125 -14.00 16.64 5.94
C GLY A 125 -13.15 15.44 6.41
N ALA A 126 -13.55 14.70 7.44
CA ALA A 126 -12.89 13.46 7.82
C ALA A 126 -13.00 12.40 6.71
N VAL A 127 -14.14 12.39 6.00
CA VAL A 127 -14.35 11.59 4.80
C VAL A 127 -14.88 12.49 3.69
N THR A 128 -14.31 12.36 2.49
CA THR A 128 -14.78 13.06 1.28
C THR A 128 -14.94 12.07 0.15
N VAL A 129 -15.83 12.38 -0.80
CA VAL A 129 -16.03 11.56 -2.00
C VAL A 129 -15.94 12.41 -3.24
N ALA A 130 -15.16 11.94 -4.21
CA ALA A 130 -15.08 12.51 -5.54
C ALA A 130 -15.56 11.47 -6.57
N GLN A 131 -16.12 11.94 -7.68
CA GLN A 131 -16.39 11.08 -8.82
C GLN A 131 -15.10 10.93 -9.63
N SER A 132 -14.74 9.69 -9.95
CA SER A 132 -13.64 9.39 -10.87
C SER A 132 -14.21 9.18 -12.28
N GLN A 133 -13.56 9.82 -13.24
CA GLN A 133 -13.82 9.58 -14.66
C GLN A 133 -12.80 8.58 -15.21
N ALA A 134 -13.12 7.97 -16.36
CA ALA A 134 -12.16 7.15 -17.07
C ALA A 134 -10.91 7.96 -17.43
N LYS A 135 -9.74 7.39 -17.16
CA LYS A 135 -8.43 7.90 -17.58
C LYS A 135 -8.34 7.87 -19.12
N PRO A 136 -7.40 8.63 -19.72
CA PRO A 136 -7.23 8.64 -21.18
C PRO A 136 -6.99 7.26 -21.82
N GLU A 137 -6.38 6.33 -21.07
CA GLU A 137 -6.13 4.95 -21.48
C GLU A 137 -7.39 4.04 -21.42
N GLY A 138 -8.51 4.57 -20.93
CA GLY A 138 -9.82 3.93 -20.92
C GLY A 138 -10.18 3.22 -19.62
N GLU A 139 -9.24 2.99 -18.70
CA GLU A 139 -9.54 2.48 -17.35
C GLU A 139 -10.12 3.54 -16.42
N LEU A 140 -10.87 3.12 -15.41
CA LEU A 140 -11.37 4.00 -14.34
C LEU A 140 -10.30 4.26 -13.27
N GLU A 141 -9.51 3.24 -12.92
CA GLU A 141 -8.51 3.35 -11.87
C GLU A 141 -7.42 2.28 -12.01
N ASP A 142 -6.21 2.60 -11.53
CA ASP A 142 -5.15 1.62 -11.30
C ASP A 142 -5.14 1.22 -9.83
N ILE A 143 -5.09 -0.08 -9.57
CA ILE A 143 -5.04 -0.65 -8.23
C ILE A 143 -3.75 -1.45 -8.14
N GLU A 144 -2.77 -0.91 -7.45
CA GLU A 144 -1.40 -1.47 -7.41
C GLU A 144 -1.17 -2.28 -6.13
N ASP A 145 -0.18 -3.18 -6.18
CA ASP A 145 0.43 -3.92 -5.06
C ASP A 145 -0.48 -4.90 -4.32
N ILE A 146 -1.50 -5.45 -4.97
CA ILE A 146 -2.44 -6.33 -4.26
C ILE A 146 -1.79 -7.68 -4.03
N PHE A 147 -1.46 -7.99 -2.77
CA PHE A 147 -0.95 -9.29 -2.40
C PHE A 147 -2.07 -10.28 -2.14
N GLY A 148 -1.86 -11.52 -2.57
CA GLY A 148 -2.75 -12.60 -2.24
C GLY A 148 -2.30 -13.95 -2.77
N THR A 149 -3.15 -14.93 -2.53
CA THR A 149 -2.99 -16.29 -3.03
C THR A 149 -3.89 -16.52 -4.23
N VAL A 150 -3.33 -17.03 -5.32
CA VAL A 150 -4.06 -17.38 -6.54
C VAL A 150 -5.05 -18.53 -6.25
N GLN A 151 -6.28 -18.37 -6.72
CA GLN A 151 -7.37 -19.34 -6.66
C GLN A 151 -8.08 -19.43 -8.01
N ASN A 152 -8.82 -20.51 -8.24
CA ASN A 152 -9.69 -20.71 -9.41
C ASN A 152 -9.03 -20.32 -10.75
N LYS A 153 -7.74 -20.62 -10.93
CA LYS A 153 -7.03 -20.36 -12.17
C LYS A 153 -7.74 -21.03 -13.35
N GLY A 154 -8.12 -20.22 -14.33
CA GLY A 154 -8.53 -20.64 -15.67
C GLY A 154 -7.41 -20.43 -16.70
N SER A 155 -7.81 -20.40 -17.98
CA SER A 155 -6.86 -20.19 -19.09
C SER A 155 -6.26 -18.79 -19.06
N ASN A 156 -7.11 -17.76 -18.97
CA ASN A 156 -6.72 -16.33 -19.01
C ASN A 156 -7.34 -15.54 -17.84
N THR A 157 -7.66 -16.22 -16.75
CA THR A 157 -8.27 -15.60 -15.58
C THR A 157 -7.90 -16.34 -14.30
N PHE A 158 -7.99 -15.65 -13.18
CA PHE A 158 -7.85 -16.22 -11.84
C PHE A 158 -8.61 -15.38 -10.82
N ASP A 159 -8.86 -15.98 -9.66
CA ASP A 159 -9.30 -15.27 -8.46
C ASP A 159 -8.08 -15.03 -7.56
N LEU A 160 -8.10 -13.94 -6.80
CA LEU A 160 -7.06 -13.63 -5.82
C LEU A 160 -7.68 -13.51 -4.44
N LYS A 161 -7.36 -14.46 -3.56
CA LYS A 161 -7.66 -14.33 -2.12
C LYS A 161 -6.60 -13.42 -1.52
N THR A 162 -6.96 -12.18 -1.23
CA THR A 162 -6.01 -11.17 -0.74
C THR A 162 -5.51 -11.51 0.66
N SER A 163 -4.32 -11.03 0.99
CA SER A 163 -3.73 -11.10 2.35
C SER A 163 -4.65 -10.49 3.44
N ARG A 164 -5.62 -9.69 3.02
CA ARG A 164 -6.57 -8.93 3.87
C ARG A 164 -7.95 -9.58 3.97
N GLY A 165 -8.08 -10.82 3.48
CA GLY A 165 -9.26 -11.67 3.68
C GLY A 165 -10.37 -11.54 2.63
N ASN A 166 -10.24 -10.63 1.66
CA ASN A 166 -11.20 -10.49 0.56
C ASN A 166 -10.80 -11.37 -0.63
N THR A 167 -11.77 -11.74 -1.46
CA THR A 167 -11.49 -12.38 -2.75
C THR A 167 -11.83 -11.44 -3.90
N LEU A 168 -10.85 -11.15 -4.75
CA LEU A 168 -11.06 -10.52 -6.05
C LEU A 168 -11.32 -11.62 -7.07
N THR A 169 -12.46 -11.58 -7.73
CA THR A 169 -12.91 -12.65 -8.64
C THR A 169 -12.76 -12.26 -10.10
N GLY A 170 -12.37 -13.21 -10.94
CA GLY A 170 -12.35 -13.05 -12.39
C GLY A 170 -11.34 -12.02 -12.88
N ILE A 171 -10.19 -11.90 -12.21
CA ILE A 171 -9.09 -11.08 -12.71
C ILE A 171 -8.66 -11.65 -14.05
N GLN A 172 -8.67 -10.82 -15.09
CA GLN A 172 -8.25 -11.17 -16.42
C GLN A 172 -6.75 -10.94 -16.58
N VAL A 173 -6.13 -11.72 -17.46
CA VAL A 173 -4.79 -11.47 -17.98
C VAL A 173 -4.86 -11.37 -19.51
N ASP A 174 -3.97 -10.61 -20.12
CA ASP A 174 -3.89 -10.45 -21.58
C ASP A 174 -2.43 -10.46 -22.06
N SER A 175 -2.21 -10.13 -23.34
CA SER A 175 -0.85 -10.11 -23.92
C SER A 175 0.01 -8.91 -23.49
N ASN A 176 -0.54 -8.00 -22.69
CA ASN A 176 0.14 -6.84 -22.14
C ASN A 176 0.41 -7.00 -20.64
N THR A 177 -0.12 -8.05 -20.00
CA THR A 177 0.19 -8.38 -18.60
C THR A 177 1.67 -8.73 -18.48
N LYS A 178 2.38 -7.98 -17.65
CA LYS A 178 3.79 -8.25 -17.30
C LYS A 178 3.85 -9.36 -16.24
N PHE A 179 4.74 -10.32 -16.45
CA PHE A 179 5.02 -11.37 -15.47
C PHE A 179 6.44 -11.22 -14.94
N GLU A 180 6.60 -11.24 -13.61
CA GLU A 180 7.89 -11.03 -12.94
C GLU A 180 8.14 -12.10 -11.88
N GLY A 181 9.41 -12.49 -11.68
CA GLY A 181 9.79 -13.43 -10.62
C GLY A 181 9.50 -14.91 -10.92
N PHE A 182 8.99 -15.23 -12.11
CA PHE A 182 8.68 -16.60 -12.57
C PHE A 182 9.86 -17.27 -13.31
N ASP A 183 11.08 -16.76 -13.17
CA ASP A 183 12.25 -17.21 -13.92
C ASP A 183 12.68 -18.64 -13.55
N ALA A 184 12.32 -19.10 -12.35
CA ALA A 184 12.57 -20.46 -11.89
C ALA A 184 11.48 -21.47 -12.30
N ALA A 185 10.38 -21.01 -12.92
CA ALA A 185 9.32 -21.90 -13.38
C ALA A 185 9.81 -22.78 -14.54
N THR A 186 9.38 -24.04 -14.57
CA THR A 186 9.69 -24.97 -15.67
C THR A 186 9.20 -24.44 -17.03
N THR A 187 8.21 -23.56 -17.02
CA THR A 187 7.73 -22.82 -18.19
C THR A 187 7.47 -21.38 -17.77
N PRO A 188 8.39 -20.44 -18.07
CA PRO A 188 8.21 -19.03 -17.74
C PRO A 188 6.97 -18.44 -18.40
N CYS A 189 6.29 -17.51 -17.72
CA CYS A 189 5.22 -16.74 -18.35
C CYS A 189 5.80 -15.68 -19.27
N THR A 190 5.10 -15.41 -20.37
CA THR A 190 5.41 -14.33 -21.29
C THR A 190 4.17 -13.49 -21.51
N ALA A 191 4.37 -12.17 -21.60
CA ALA A 191 3.30 -11.27 -22.00
C ALA A 191 2.92 -11.52 -23.47
N ASN A 192 3.89 -11.75 -24.36
CA ASN A 192 3.63 -11.87 -25.80
C ASN A 192 4.37 -13.08 -26.44
N PRO A 193 3.65 -14.11 -26.92
CA PRO A 193 2.19 -14.30 -26.81
C PRO A 193 1.76 -14.45 -25.34
N GLN A 194 0.48 -14.21 -25.08
CA GLN A 194 -0.09 -14.38 -23.73
C GLN A 194 0.14 -15.81 -23.26
N ASN A 195 0.96 -15.97 -22.22
CA ASN A 195 1.24 -17.25 -21.60
C ASN A 195 1.10 -17.13 -20.07
N PHE A 196 -0.01 -17.65 -19.54
CA PHE A 196 -0.34 -17.65 -18.12
C PHE A 196 -0.11 -19.04 -17.47
N THR A 197 0.76 -19.87 -18.03
CA THR A 197 0.97 -21.26 -17.56
C THR A 197 1.88 -21.36 -16.33
N CYS A 198 2.76 -20.38 -16.10
CA CYS A 198 3.67 -20.38 -14.95
C CYS A 198 2.98 -20.09 -13.61
N VAL A 199 1.77 -19.53 -13.64
CA VAL A 199 0.99 -19.20 -12.44
C VAL A 199 0.18 -20.42 -12.02
N ALA A 200 0.20 -20.76 -10.73
CA ALA A 200 -0.51 -21.91 -10.17
C ALA A 200 -1.46 -21.49 -9.03
N ASN A 201 -2.53 -22.29 -8.81
CA ASN A 201 -3.35 -22.14 -7.62
C ASN A 201 -2.49 -22.37 -6.36
N GLY A 202 -2.73 -21.59 -5.31
CA GLY A 202 -1.96 -21.64 -4.07
C GLY A 202 -0.69 -20.79 -4.08
N GLN A 203 -0.29 -20.24 -5.23
CA GLN A 203 0.89 -19.38 -5.34
C GLN A 203 0.62 -17.98 -4.76
N MET A 204 1.62 -17.39 -4.09
CA MET A 204 1.54 -16.03 -3.59
C MET A 204 2.06 -15.06 -4.64
N VAL A 205 1.25 -14.05 -4.94
CA VAL A 205 1.56 -13.06 -5.96
C VAL A 205 1.23 -11.66 -5.48
N GLU A 206 2.01 -10.68 -5.96
CA GLU A 206 1.62 -9.28 -6.02
C GLU A 206 1.00 -9.00 -7.39
N VAL A 207 -0.13 -8.29 -7.41
CA VAL A 207 -0.84 -7.97 -8.65
C VAL A 207 -1.10 -6.47 -8.76
N ASP A 208 -0.71 -5.89 -9.88
CA ASP A 208 -1.16 -4.56 -10.31
C ASP A 208 -2.34 -4.74 -11.28
N LEU A 209 -3.46 -4.09 -11.00
CA LEU A 209 -4.70 -4.18 -11.76
C LEU A 209 -5.06 -2.83 -12.39
N LYS A 210 -5.75 -2.89 -13.54
CA LYS A 210 -6.56 -1.79 -14.06
C LYS A 210 -8.03 -2.17 -13.97
N MET A 211 -8.84 -1.25 -13.47
CA MET A 211 -10.30 -1.39 -13.42
C MET A 211 -10.90 -0.85 -14.71
N GLN A 212 -11.47 -1.73 -15.51
CA GLN A 212 -12.16 -1.34 -16.75
C GLN A 212 -13.48 -0.61 -16.44
N PRO A 213 -14.01 0.19 -17.38
CA PRO A 213 -15.32 0.84 -17.22
C PRO A 213 -16.46 -0.15 -16.95
N SER A 214 -16.36 -1.39 -17.44
CA SER A 214 -17.31 -2.47 -17.14
C SER A 214 -17.27 -2.95 -15.68
N GLY A 215 -16.31 -2.48 -14.88
CA GLY A 215 -16.01 -3.00 -13.54
C GLY A 215 -15.16 -4.28 -13.55
N ALA A 216 -14.79 -4.80 -14.73
CA ALA A 216 -13.87 -5.92 -14.85
C ALA A 216 -12.44 -5.53 -14.44
N LEU A 217 -11.71 -6.47 -13.85
CA LEU A 217 -10.33 -6.29 -13.42
C LEU A 217 -9.39 -6.96 -14.42
N LEU A 218 -8.39 -6.23 -14.92
CA LEU A 218 -7.36 -6.76 -15.82
C LEU A 218 -5.98 -6.51 -15.21
N ALA A 219 -5.15 -7.54 -15.11
CA ALA A 219 -3.82 -7.44 -14.55
C ALA A 219 -2.87 -6.69 -15.52
N ARG A 220 -2.24 -5.63 -15.01
CA ARG A 220 -1.08 -4.98 -15.62
C ARG A 220 0.21 -5.74 -15.30
N LYS A 221 0.35 -6.21 -14.06
CA LYS A 221 1.51 -6.99 -13.59
C LYS A 221 1.03 -8.13 -12.69
N VAL A 222 1.65 -9.30 -12.82
CA VAL A 222 1.61 -10.38 -11.84
C VAL A 222 3.05 -10.72 -11.49
N GLU A 223 3.41 -10.57 -10.22
CA GLU A 223 4.75 -10.85 -9.70
C GLU A 223 4.69 -12.00 -8.70
N GLN A 224 5.57 -12.99 -8.87
CA GLN A 224 5.71 -14.09 -7.94
C GLN A 224 6.45 -13.61 -6.68
N GLU A 225 5.80 -13.72 -5.53
CA GLU A 225 6.39 -13.29 -4.26
C GLU A 225 7.26 -14.38 -3.63
N ASN A 226 6.76 -15.62 -3.62
CA ASN A 226 7.41 -16.76 -3.00
C ASN A 226 8.14 -17.68 -3.99
N GLU A 227 9.32 -18.18 -3.62
CA GLU A 227 10.06 -19.20 -4.38
C GLU A 227 9.44 -20.60 -4.20
N ASP A 228 8.94 -20.87 -2.99
CA ASP A 228 8.24 -22.09 -2.61
C ASP A 228 6.85 -21.73 -2.05
N PRO A 229 5.78 -22.48 -2.38
CA PRO A 229 4.43 -22.21 -1.88
C PRO A 229 4.32 -22.21 -0.34
N ASN A 230 5.27 -22.83 0.36
CA ASN A 230 5.34 -22.90 1.82
C ASN A 230 6.22 -21.80 2.43
N GLU A 231 6.83 -20.93 1.62
CA GLU A 231 7.54 -19.78 2.19
C GLU A 231 6.56 -18.88 2.94
N GLU A 232 7.04 -18.42 4.09
CA GLU A 232 6.26 -17.62 5.01
C GLU A 232 6.83 -16.20 5.02
N GLU A 233 6.05 -15.22 4.59
CA GLU A 233 6.53 -13.86 4.42
C GLU A 233 5.75 -12.84 5.24
N VAL A 234 6.46 -11.83 5.73
CA VAL A 234 5.88 -10.68 6.43
C VAL A 234 6.45 -9.41 5.82
N GLU A 235 5.59 -8.48 5.42
CA GLU A 235 6.00 -7.14 4.99
C GLU A 235 5.76 -6.13 6.10
N GLY A 236 6.63 -5.14 6.23
CA GLY A 236 6.42 -4.04 7.17
C GLY A 236 7.41 -2.90 7.05
N ILE A 237 7.22 -1.89 7.90
CA ILE A 237 8.04 -0.67 7.92
C ILE A 237 9.09 -0.78 9.02
N VAL A 238 10.35 -0.65 8.66
CA VAL A 238 11.49 -0.61 9.59
C VAL A 238 11.46 0.69 10.39
N PHE A 239 11.50 0.60 11.71
CA PHE A 239 11.54 1.78 12.60
C PHE A 239 12.74 1.81 13.53
N SER A 240 13.55 0.75 13.56
CA SER A 240 14.80 0.67 14.32
C SER A 240 15.73 -0.35 13.66
N VAL A 241 17.03 -0.06 13.58
CA VAL A 241 18.05 -0.94 13.01
C VAL A 241 19.22 -1.04 13.97
N ASN A 242 19.66 -2.26 14.28
CA ASN A 242 20.82 -2.53 15.11
C ASN A 242 21.78 -3.50 14.38
N ALA A 243 22.66 -2.91 13.57
CA ALA A 243 23.66 -3.66 12.81
C ALA A 243 24.65 -4.45 13.69
N SER A 244 24.90 -4.01 14.94
CA SER A 244 25.84 -4.69 15.84
C SER A 244 25.35 -6.05 16.33
N THR A 245 24.03 -6.27 16.31
CA THR A 245 23.39 -7.53 16.74
C THR A 245 22.68 -8.23 15.59
N SER A 246 22.89 -7.79 14.34
CA SER A 246 22.17 -8.29 13.17
C SER A 246 20.65 -8.33 13.37
N SER A 247 20.08 -7.29 14.00
CA SER A 247 18.66 -7.22 14.27
C SER A 247 18.05 -5.87 13.90
N PHE A 248 16.75 -5.86 13.61
CA PHE A 248 15.99 -4.65 13.38
C PHE A 248 14.56 -4.84 13.90
N GLN A 249 13.82 -3.73 14.00
CA GLN A 249 12.42 -3.74 14.39
C GLN A 249 11.57 -3.16 13.28
N MET A 250 10.41 -3.77 13.06
CA MET A 250 9.45 -3.35 12.04
C MET A 250 8.02 -3.41 12.55
N VAL A 251 7.13 -2.62 11.95
CA VAL A 251 5.68 -2.77 12.12
C VAL A 251 5.16 -3.57 10.94
N ALA A 252 4.58 -4.75 11.20
CA ALA A 252 4.03 -5.58 10.13
C ALA A 252 2.81 -4.91 9.48
N LEU A 253 2.85 -4.74 8.17
CA LEU A 253 1.77 -4.20 7.35
C LEU A 253 0.98 -5.31 6.66
N GLU A 254 1.68 -6.36 6.20
CA GLU A 254 1.08 -7.50 5.52
C GLU A 254 1.67 -8.80 6.07
N ASN A 255 0.81 -9.82 6.14
CA ASN A 255 1.16 -11.14 6.65
C ASN A 255 0.73 -12.18 5.62
N LEU A 256 1.71 -12.69 4.87
CA LEU A 256 1.57 -13.79 3.93
C LEU A 256 2.03 -15.12 4.56
N SER A 257 2.21 -15.14 5.88
CA SER A 257 2.62 -16.30 6.66
C SER A 257 1.45 -16.86 7.47
N THR A 258 1.64 -18.03 8.09
CA THR A 258 0.75 -18.60 9.12
C THR A 258 0.84 -17.89 10.48
N LEU A 259 1.57 -16.77 10.59
CA LEU A 259 1.59 -15.98 11.80
C LEU A 259 0.18 -15.54 12.23
N PRO A 260 -0.09 -15.41 13.53
CA PRO A 260 -1.38 -14.92 14.02
C PRO A 260 -1.69 -13.54 13.43
N SER A 261 -2.96 -13.26 13.10
CA SER A 261 -3.37 -11.94 12.58
C SER A 261 -3.09 -10.79 13.56
N SER A 262 -2.86 -11.10 14.84
CA SER A 262 -2.42 -10.13 15.84
C SER A 262 -1.08 -9.49 15.51
N VAL A 263 -0.20 -10.09 14.69
CA VAL A 263 1.09 -9.47 14.34
C VAL A 263 0.92 -8.20 13.51
N LEU A 264 -0.16 -8.06 12.73
CA LEU A 264 -0.42 -6.89 11.90
C LEU A 264 -0.55 -5.63 12.76
N GLY A 265 0.20 -4.59 12.43
CA GLY A 265 0.29 -3.34 13.18
C GLY A 265 1.06 -3.44 14.49
N ASN A 266 1.48 -4.62 14.95
CA ASN A 266 2.31 -4.70 16.14
C ASN A 266 3.80 -4.51 15.78
N PRO A 267 4.58 -3.84 16.64
CA PRO A 267 6.03 -3.85 16.54
C PRO A 267 6.53 -5.29 16.71
N MET A 268 7.44 -5.70 15.84
CA MET A 268 8.11 -7.00 15.92
C MET A 268 9.62 -6.83 15.81
N ASN A 269 10.33 -7.71 16.51
CA ASN A 269 11.78 -7.84 16.40
C ASN A 269 12.10 -8.88 15.33
N VAL A 270 13.08 -8.56 14.49
CA VAL A 270 13.59 -9.45 13.44
C VAL A 270 15.08 -9.66 13.67
N THR A 271 15.49 -10.93 13.69
CA THR A 271 16.90 -11.36 13.74
C THR A 271 17.31 -11.87 12.37
N VAL A 272 18.35 -11.26 11.81
CA VAL A 272 18.94 -11.67 10.53
C VAL A 272 19.95 -12.78 10.78
N LEU A 273 19.70 -13.95 10.21
CA LEU A 273 20.57 -15.12 10.35
C LEU A 273 21.87 -14.95 9.54
N PRO A 274 22.98 -15.57 9.97
CA PRO A 274 24.21 -15.59 9.19
C PRO A 274 23.99 -16.13 7.78
N GLY A 275 24.54 -15.44 6.77
CA GLY A 275 24.37 -15.82 5.36
C GLY A 275 23.03 -15.42 4.75
N ALA A 276 22.21 -14.62 5.44
CA ALA A 276 20.96 -14.12 4.90
C ALA A 276 21.13 -13.39 3.56
N ARG A 277 20.20 -13.60 2.64
CA ARG A 277 20.15 -12.92 1.34
C ARG A 277 19.48 -11.56 1.47
N PHE A 278 20.05 -10.56 0.82
CA PHE A 278 19.47 -9.22 0.69
C PHE A 278 19.11 -8.98 -0.77
N GLU A 279 17.83 -8.74 -1.00
CA GLU A 279 17.23 -8.62 -2.33
C GLU A 279 16.55 -7.26 -2.49
N VAL A 280 16.35 -6.84 -3.73
CA VAL A 280 15.60 -5.62 -4.06
C VAL A 280 14.43 -6.02 -4.96
N GLU A 281 13.24 -5.54 -4.64
CA GLU A 281 12.05 -5.72 -5.49
C GLU A 281 12.33 -5.28 -6.94
N GLY A 282 11.86 -6.07 -7.92
CA GLY A 282 12.07 -5.80 -9.34
C GLY A 282 13.48 -6.08 -9.89
N SER A 283 14.45 -6.51 -9.07
CA SER A 283 15.80 -6.88 -9.54
C SER A 283 15.91 -8.33 -10.02
N GLY A 284 14.79 -9.05 -10.18
CA GLY A 284 14.81 -10.49 -10.47
C GLY A 284 15.49 -11.31 -9.37
N ARG A 285 15.42 -10.82 -8.11
CA ARG A 285 16.08 -11.43 -6.93
C ARG A 285 17.60 -11.48 -7.03
N SER A 286 18.20 -10.63 -7.87
CA SER A 286 19.66 -10.48 -7.95
C SER A 286 20.21 -9.64 -6.78
N SER A 287 21.45 -9.93 -6.38
CA SER A 287 22.16 -9.17 -5.36
C SER A 287 22.34 -7.71 -5.78
N ASN A 288 22.03 -6.77 -4.89
CA ASN A 288 22.23 -5.34 -5.12
C ASN A 288 23.31 -4.80 -4.17
N SER A 289 24.34 -4.12 -4.69
CA SER A 289 25.43 -3.58 -3.86
C SER A 289 24.96 -2.50 -2.87
N GLN A 290 23.89 -1.75 -3.21
CA GLN A 290 23.28 -0.73 -2.36
C GLN A 290 22.39 -1.31 -1.27
N PHE A 291 22.02 -2.59 -1.36
CA PHE A 291 21.23 -3.31 -0.36
C PHE A 291 21.79 -4.73 -0.17
N SER A 292 22.91 -4.82 0.54
CA SER A 292 23.74 -6.03 0.63
C SER A 292 23.83 -6.62 2.05
N GLY A 293 23.23 -5.96 3.05
CA GLY A 293 23.27 -6.41 4.43
C GLY A 293 22.56 -5.46 5.39
N ILE A 294 22.53 -5.80 6.67
CA ILE A 294 21.85 -4.97 7.67
C ILE A 294 22.40 -3.53 7.78
N GLY A 295 23.69 -3.33 7.48
CA GLY A 295 24.31 -2.00 7.44
C GLY A 295 23.77 -1.10 6.32
N SER A 296 23.15 -1.68 5.29
CA SER A 296 22.48 -0.95 4.20
C SER A 296 21.00 -0.68 4.49
N MET A 297 20.47 -1.13 5.63
CA MET A 297 19.12 -0.83 6.06
C MET A 297 19.04 0.54 6.72
N THR A 298 17.87 1.18 6.63
CA THR A 298 17.56 2.42 7.34
C THR A 298 16.08 2.46 7.73
N VAL A 299 15.76 3.33 8.69
CA VAL A 299 14.39 3.55 9.14
C VAL A 299 13.52 4.11 8.00
N GLY A 300 12.23 3.78 8.02
CA GLY A 300 11.28 4.13 6.97
C GLY A 300 11.32 3.24 5.73
N GLN A 301 12.24 2.28 5.65
CA GLN A 301 12.21 1.26 4.60
C GLN A 301 11.01 0.32 4.80
N ASN A 302 10.29 0.04 3.71
CA ASN A 302 9.44 -1.14 3.62
C ASN A 302 10.32 -2.34 3.29
N VAL A 303 10.18 -3.42 4.06
CA VAL A 303 10.89 -4.67 3.82
C VAL A 303 9.95 -5.85 3.94
N GLN A 304 10.22 -6.88 3.15
CA GLN A 304 9.62 -8.20 3.27
C GLN A 304 10.67 -9.15 3.83
N VAL A 305 10.29 -9.94 4.83
CA VAL A 305 11.17 -10.93 5.45
C VAL A 305 10.62 -12.33 5.25
N ARG A 306 11.48 -13.28 4.89
CA ARG A 306 11.13 -14.70 4.91
C ARG A 306 11.32 -15.25 6.32
N ARG A 307 10.22 -15.54 7.00
CA ARG A 307 10.23 -16.14 8.32
C ARG A 307 10.73 -17.58 8.22
N THR A 308 11.76 -17.91 8.98
CA THR A 308 12.25 -19.28 9.17
C THR A 308 11.83 -19.84 10.54
N SER A 309 11.66 -18.98 11.54
CA SER A 309 11.14 -19.33 12.87
C SER A 309 10.69 -18.08 13.64
N GLY A 310 10.18 -18.28 14.86
CA GLY A 310 9.63 -17.22 15.71
C GLY A 310 8.13 -16.98 15.46
N ASP A 311 7.49 -16.31 16.42
CA ASP A 311 6.05 -15.98 16.36
C ASP A 311 5.80 -14.48 16.11
N GLY A 312 6.88 -13.68 16.08
CA GLY A 312 6.82 -12.23 15.86
C GLY A 312 6.17 -11.44 17.00
N SER A 313 5.79 -12.11 18.09
CA SER A 313 5.18 -11.49 19.26
C SER A 313 6.09 -11.64 20.48
N THR A 314 6.29 -12.87 20.96
CA THR A 314 7.14 -13.15 22.13
C THR A 314 8.54 -13.59 21.72
N ILE A 315 8.63 -14.28 20.58
CA ILE A 315 9.87 -14.80 20.01
C ILE A 315 10.15 -13.98 18.73
N PRO A 316 11.32 -13.32 18.64
CA PRO A 316 11.72 -12.60 17.44
C PRO A 316 11.59 -13.46 16.19
N VAL A 317 11.17 -12.85 15.08
CA VAL A 317 11.19 -13.53 13.77
C VAL A 317 12.64 -13.72 13.37
N ALA A 318 13.05 -14.95 13.11
CA ALA A 318 14.31 -15.21 12.45
C ALA A 318 14.11 -15.20 10.93
N THR A 319 15.04 -14.59 10.21
CA THR A 319 15.01 -14.52 8.75
C THR A 319 16.37 -14.82 8.13
N ASP A 320 16.35 -15.52 7.01
CA ASP A 320 17.48 -15.72 6.11
C ASP A 320 17.30 -14.99 4.76
N ARG A 321 16.24 -14.18 4.61
CA ARG A 321 16.02 -13.31 3.46
C ARG A 321 15.34 -12.01 3.86
N VAL A 322 15.94 -10.89 3.48
CA VAL A 322 15.35 -9.55 3.58
C VAL A 322 15.26 -8.98 2.18
N ARG A 323 14.05 -8.66 1.73
CA ARG A 323 13.80 -8.00 0.44
C ARG A 323 13.38 -6.55 0.68
N LEU A 324 14.11 -5.60 0.11
CA LEU A 324 13.71 -4.20 0.07
C LEU A 324 12.49 -4.05 -0.84
N ARG A 325 11.40 -3.56 -0.27
CA ARG A 325 10.16 -3.23 -0.99
C ARG A 325 10.04 -1.72 -1.17
N LEU A 326 9.11 -1.32 -2.03
CA LEU A 326 8.80 0.08 -2.24
C LEU A 326 8.30 0.75 -0.96
N SER A 327 9.11 1.67 -0.45
CA SER A 327 8.87 2.46 0.76
C SER A 327 7.95 3.65 0.47
N ARG A 328 7.18 4.08 1.48
CA ARG A 328 6.15 5.10 1.32
C ARG A 328 6.16 6.14 2.43
N PHE A 329 6.20 7.42 2.07
CA PHE A 329 6.10 8.52 3.02
C PHE A 329 5.72 9.83 2.33
N THR A 330 5.25 10.78 3.14
CA THR A 330 4.97 12.16 2.72
C THR A 330 6.06 13.10 3.21
N GLY A 331 6.47 14.05 2.37
CA GLY A 331 7.41 15.12 2.75
C GLY A 331 7.08 16.42 2.03
N LYS A 332 7.85 17.47 2.29
CA LYS A 332 7.78 18.74 1.55
C LYS A 332 8.98 18.89 0.62
N VAL A 333 8.74 19.42 -0.57
CA VAL A 333 9.81 19.73 -1.53
C VAL A 333 10.67 20.87 -0.96
N ASN A 334 11.93 20.58 -0.68
CA ASN A 334 12.89 21.56 -0.17
C ASN A 334 13.69 22.23 -1.30
N SER A 335 14.16 21.44 -2.27
CA SER A 335 14.92 21.98 -3.40
C SER A 335 14.84 21.07 -4.62
N LYS A 336 15.11 21.63 -5.81
CA LYS A 336 15.28 20.89 -7.06
C LYS A 336 16.77 20.87 -7.38
N VAL A 337 17.33 19.68 -7.56
CA VAL A 337 18.76 19.50 -7.88
C VAL A 337 18.94 19.57 -9.39
N ASP A 338 18.10 18.85 -10.14
CA ASP A 338 18.09 18.84 -11.60
C ASP A 338 16.69 18.45 -12.14
N ALA A 339 16.59 18.11 -13.42
CA ALA A 339 15.33 17.74 -14.07
C ALA A 339 14.70 16.43 -13.56
N ASN A 340 15.49 15.57 -12.92
CA ASN A 340 15.10 14.24 -12.45
C ASN A 340 15.28 14.07 -10.94
N THR A 341 15.90 15.02 -10.24
CA THR A 341 16.27 14.90 -8.83
C THR A 341 15.81 16.10 -8.02
N PHE A 342 15.21 15.84 -6.87
CA PHE A 342 14.80 16.87 -5.90
C PHE A 342 15.01 16.37 -4.48
N VAL A 343 15.04 17.27 -3.50
CA VAL A 343 15.19 16.94 -2.08
C VAL A 343 13.88 17.20 -1.37
N VAL A 344 13.48 16.27 -0.50
CA VAL A 344 12.37 16.47 0.43
C VAL A 344 12.85 16.55 1.87
N ASP A 345 12.15 17.34 2.65
CA ASP A 345 12.29 17.47 4.10
C ASP A 345 10.91 17.38 4.78
N ASN A 346 10.85 17.79 6.06
CA ASN A 346 9.64 17.74 6.88
C ASN A 346 8.98 16.35 6.84
N LEU A 347 9.85 15.34 6.98
CA LEU A 347 9.54 13.93 6.88
C LEU A 347 8.84 13.42 8.16
N PRO A 348 8.20 12.23 8.11
CA PRO A 348 7.72 11.57 9.31
C PRO A 348 8.85 11.40 10.32
N SER A 349 8.54 11.56 11.59
CA SER A 349 9.52 11.56 12.69
C SER A 349 10.34 10.27 12.82
N ILE A 350 9.89 9.17 12.20
CA ILE A 350 10.65 7.93 12.07
C ILE A 350 12.02 8.13 11.41
N PHE A 351 12.17 9.12 10.53
CA PHE A 351 13.43 9.45 9.87
C PHE A 351 14.38 10.30 10.74
N GLY A 352 13.91 10.78 11.89
CA GLY A 352 14.66 11.70 12.75
C GLY A 352 14.46 13.18 12.40
N SER A 353 14.77 14.04 13.37
CA SER A 353 14.61 15.49 13.22
C SER A 353 15.59 16.05 12.19
N GLY A 354 15.09 16.90 11.27
CA GLY A 354 15.91 17.54 10.24
C GLY A 354 16.38 16.61 9.11
N ALA A 355 15.87 15.37 9.07
CA ALA A 355 16.20 14.44 8.01
C ALA A 355 15.76 14.97 6.64
N GLN A 356 16.59 14.69 5.63
CA GLN A 356 16.32 14.99 4.23
C GLN A 356 16.53 13.73 3.40
N ILE A 357 15.71 13.56 2.37
CA ILE A 357 15.84 12.46 1.43
C ILE A 357 15.97 13.04 0.02
N THR A 358 17.00 12.61 -0.69
CA THR A 358 17.15 12.88 -2.12
C THR A 358 16.23 11.94 -2.88
N VAL A 359 15.36 12.49 -3.72
CA VAL A 359 14.44 11.73 -4.56
C VAL A 359 14.95 11.76 -5.99
N SER A 360 15.26 10.60 -6.54
CA SER A 360 15.65 10.42 -7.93
C SER A 360 14.52 9.79 -8.72
N THR A 361 14.20 10.37 -9.86
CA THR A 361 13.12 9.94 -10.76
C THR A 361 13.72 9.47 -12.09
N THR A 362 12.94 8.67 -12.81
CA THR A 362 13.26 8.20 -14.17
C THR A 362 12.09 8.52 -15.10
N SER A 363 12.24 8.23 -16.39
CA SER A 363 11.12 8.31 -17.35
C SER A 363 9.95 7.37 -17.02
N GLN A 364 10.17 6.37 -16.16
CA GLN A 364 9.13 5.45 -15.68
C GLN A 364 8.47 5.92 -14.38
N THR A 365 8.97 6.98 -13.74
CA THR A 365 8.36 7.52 -12.53
C THR A 365 6.99 8.11 -12.86
N ARG A 366 5.95 7.61 -12.20
CA ARG A 366 4.59 8.13 -12.34
C ARG A 366 4.39 9.39 -11.51
N PHE A 367 3.99 10.48 -12.14
CA PHE A 367 3.60 11.70 -11.46
C PHE A 367 2.07 11.85 -11.41
N GLU A 368 1.55 12.26 -10.26
CA GLU A 368 0.13 12.56 -10.06
C GLU A 368 -0.04 13.95 -9.46
N GLY A 369 -0.97 14.73 -10.01
CA GLY A 369 -1.19 16.13 -9.61
C GLY A 369 -0.07 17.10 -10.01
N VAL A 370 0.94 16.62 -10.75
CA VAL A 370 2.06 17.40 -11.28
C VAL A 370 2.61 16.70 -12.53
N ALA A 371 3.22 17.45 -13.46
CA ALA A 371 3.72 16.88 -14.71
C ALA A 371 5.07 16.15 -14.56
N ASN A 372 5.99 16.68 -13.74
CA ASN A 372 7.35 16.20 -13.54
C ASN A 372 8.03 16.98 -12.39
N VAL A 373 9.33 16.76 -12.17
CA VAL A 373 10.11 17.48 -11.15
C VAL A 373 10.17 18.99 -11.39
N SER A 374 10.25 19.46 -12.64
CA SER A 374 10.40 20.89 -12.91
C SER A 374 9.16 21.70 -12.50
N ALA A 375 7.98 21.07 -12.56
CA ALA A 375 6.70 21.61 -12.11
C ALA A 375 6.48 21.57 -10.58
N LEU A 376 7.38 20.95 -9.80
CA LEU A 376 7.35 21.02 -8.35
C LEU A 376 7.83 22.39 -7.83
N THR A 377 7.22 22.85 -6.75
CA THR A 377 7.53 24.11 -6.08
C THR A 377 8.26 23.85 -4.77
N GLY A 378 9.39 24.53 -4.55
CA GLY A 378 10.13 24.53 -3.28
C GLY A 378 9.73 25.72 -2.38
N PRO A 379 10.47 25.96 -1.28
CA PRO A 379 10.23 27.08 -0.38
C PRO A 379 10.19 28.44 -1.10
N PRO A 380 9.39 29.42 -0.60
CA PRO A 380 8.59 29.36 0.63
C PRO A 380 7.25 28.61 0.48
N ASN A 381 6.81 28.36 -0.75
CA ASN A 381 5.52 27.71 -1.04
C ASN A 381 5.71 26.24 -1.44
N ALA A 382 6.46 25.51 -0.60
CA ALA A 382 6.86 24.14 -0.89
C ALA A 382 5.66 23.20 -1.07
N ASP A 383 5.68 22.45 -2.18
CA ASP A 383 4.69 21.41 -2.45
C ASP A 383 4.83 20.28 -1.43
N THR A 384 3.69 19.77 -0.94
CA THR A 384 3.65 18.53 -0.18
C THR A 384 3.50 17.37 -1.15
N VAL A 385 4.37 16.36 -1.04
CA VAL A 385 4.39 15.20 -1.94
C VAL A 385 4.36 13.90 -1.15
N SER A 386 3.58 12.94 -1.62
CA SER A 386 3.66 11.56 -1.18
C SER A 386 4.47 10.75 -2.19
N LEU A 387 5.40 9.96 -1.67
CA LEU A 387 6.45 9.31 -2.43
C LEU A 387 6.34 7.80 -2.27
N ARG A 388 6.57 7.07 -3.36
CA ARG A 388 6.72 5.61 -3.39
C ARG A 388 7.98 5.25 -4.15
N GLY A 389 8.87 4.48 -3.56
CA GLY A 389 10.14 4.14 -4.20
C GLY A 389 11.03 3.22 -3.37
N LEU A 390 12.14 2.76 -3.95
CA LEU A 390 13.15 2.00 -3.22
C LEU A 390 14.00 2.99 -2.42
N LEU A 391 13.97 2.87 -1.10
CA LEU A 391 14.72 3.74 -0.19
C LEU A 391 16.06 3.09 0.15
N PHE A 392 17.16 3.71 -0.31
CA PHE A 392 18.52 3.23 -0.08
C PHE A 392 19.21 4.05 1.00
N ASN A 393 19.84 3.35 1.96
CA ASN A 393 20.72 3.98 2.92
C ASN A 393 21.98 4.48 2.22
N GLY A 394 22.41 5.70 2.51
CA GLY A 394 23.53 6.35 1.84
C GLY A 394 23.83 7.71 2.43
N THR A 395 24.79 8.41 1.86
CA THR A 395 25.13 9.79 2.24
C THR A 395 25.11 10.67 0.99
N PRO A 396 23.97 11.27 0.63
CA PRO A 396 22.67 11.28 1.34
C PRO A 396 21.85 10.00 1.17
N ILE A 397 20.82 9.83 2.02
CA ILE A 397 19.78 8.81 1.82
C ILE A 397 19.02 9.15 0.53
N THR A 398 18.79 8.14 -0.32
CA THR A 398 18.16 8.33 -1.64
C THR A 398 16.93 7.46 -1.79
N LEU A 399 15.86 8.02 -2.36
CA LEU A 399 14.69 7.30 -2.82
C LEU A 399 14.71 7.23 -4.36
N ALA A 400 14.81 6.02 -4.91
CA ALA A 400 14.54 5.79 -6.33
C ALA A 400 13.01 5.70 -6.52
N ALA A 401 12.39 6.79 -6.98
CA ALA A 401 10.95 6.95 -7.00
C ALA A 401 10.29 6.19 -8.15
N LYS A 402 9.34 5.33 -7.81
CA LYS A 402 8.36 4.76 -8.75
C LYS A 402 7.17 5.70 -8.93
N LYS A 403 6.79 6.44 -7.88
CA LYS A 403 5.64 7.36 -7.90
C LYS A 403 5.87 8.61 -7.06
N VAL A 404 5.41 9.75 -7.58
CA VAL A 404 5.36 11.05 -6.89
C VAL A 404 3.95 11.62 -7.03
N ARG A 405 3.24 11.81 -5.92
CA ARG A 405 1.89 12.40 -5.88
C ARG A 405 1.93 13.73 -5.15
N LYS A 406 1.60 14.83 -5.83
CA LYS A 406 1.37 16.14 -5.20
C LYS A 406 0.06 16.10 -4.40
N ARG A 407 0.09 16.62 -3.16
CA ARG A 407 -1.03 16.60 -2.21
C ARG A 407 -1.81 17.91 -2.17
#